data_AF-Q9X7L3-F1
#
_entry.id   AF-Q9X7L3-F1
#
_cell.length_a   1.000
_cell.length_b   1.000
_cell.length_c   1.000
_cell.angle_alpha   90.00
_cell.angle_beta   90.00
_cell.angle_gamma   90.00
#
_symmetry.space_group_name_H-M   'P 1'
#
loop_
_entity.id
_entity.type
_entity.pdbx_description
1 polymer ?
#
loop_
_entity_poly.entity_id
_entity_poly.type
_entity_poly.pdbx_seq_one_letter_code
_entity_poly.pdbx_strand_id
1 'polypeptide(L)'
;MALYIKDPTVDRMAEKLQERLGVRTKTDAVRIALQHELDRVEDEIPLREKLAALRQQARDRLGPPVHGIDMKKLMDELWEEGE
;
A
#
# COMPACT_ATOMS: atom_id res chain seq x y z
N MET A 1 6.13 22.51 -3.41
CA MET A 1 5.24 23.65 -3.07
C MET A 1 5.04 23.66 -1.57
N ALA A 2 5.08 24.82 -0.91
CA ALA A 2 4.78 24.90 0.52
C ALA A 2 3.27 24.65 0.73
N LEU A 3 2.92 23.87 1.74
CA LEU A 3 1.52 23.63 2.12
C LEU A 3 0.94 24.92 2.72
N TYR A 4 -0.09 25.50 2.09
CA TYR A 4 -0.81 26.65 2.64
C TYR A 4 -2.05 26.17 3.41
N ILE A 5 -2.04 26.36 4.72
CA ILE A 5 -3.15 26.01 5.60
C ILE A 5 -3.92 27.29 5.94
N LYS A 6 -5.14 27.43 5.41
CA LYS A 6 -5.98 28.63 5.62
C LYS A 6 -6.63 28.65 7.01
N ASP A 7 -6.93 27.48 7.56
CA ASP A 7 -7.57 27.37 8.87
C ASP A 7 -6.54 27.52 10.00
N PRO A 8 -6.66 28.55 10.86
CA PRO A 8 -5.69 28.78 11.94
C PRO A 8 -5.66 27.64 12.97
N THR A 9 -6.76 26.89 13.11
CA THR A 9 -6.81 25.74 14.01
C THR A 9 -5.95 24.59 13.49
N VAL A 10 -6.01 24.33 12.18
CA VAL A 10 -5.22 23.29 11.50
C VAL A 10 -3.76 23.69 11.42
N ASP A 11 -3.45 24.97 11.19
CA ASP A 11 -2.07 25.44 11.15
C ASP A 11 -1.37 25.25 12.51
N ARG A 12 -2.06 25.58 13.60
CA ARG A 12 -1.58 25.31 14.97
C ARG A 12 -1.43 23.82 15.26
N MET A 13 -2.28 22.95 14.67
CA MET A 13 -2.12 21.50 14.80
C MET A 13 -0.86 21.02 14.06
N ALA A 14 -0.62 21.54 12.86
CA ALA A 14 0.58 21.22 12.08
C ALA A 14 1.87 21.70 12.77
N GLU A 15 1.85 22.88 13.40
CA GLU A 15 2.95 23.38 14.25
C GLU A 15 3.24 22.45 15.42
N LYS A 16 2.21 22.14 16.22
CA LYS A 16 2.35 21.23 17.36
C LYS A 16 2.87 19.87 16.91
N LEU A 17 2.39 19.35 15.79
CA LEU A 17 2.84 18.08 15.26
C LEU A 17 4.30 18.16 14.79
N GLN A 18 4.68 19.25 14.12
CA GLN A 18 6.06 19.51 13.70
C GLN A 18 7.01 19.50 14.90
N GLU A 19 6.68 20.24 15.96
CA GLU A 19 7.46 20.29 17.20
C GLU A 19 7.58 18.92 17.87
N ARG A 20 6.48 18.17 17.93
CA ARG A 20 6.43 16.84 18.57
C ARG A 20 7.22 15.79 17.80
N LEU A 21 7.20 15.83 16.47
CA LEU A 21 7.94 14.90 15.62
C LEU A 21 9.40 15.32 15.38
N GLY A 22 9.77 16.56 15.71
CA GLY A 22 11.11 17.10 15.46
C GLY A 22 11.43 17.25 13.96
N VAL A 23 10.41 17.37 13.10
CA VAL A 23 10.59 17.48 11.65
C VAL A 23 10.84 18.92 11.22
N ARG A 24 11.51 19.08 10.08
CA ARG A 24 12.00 20.39 9.63
C ARG A 24 10.88 21.35 9.22
N THR A 25 9.77 20.83 8.70
CA THR A 25 8.69 21.66 8.15
C THR A 25 7.31 21.17 8.58
N LYS A 26 6.33 22.08 8.66
CA LYS A 26 4.89 21.74 8.83
C LYS A 26 4.41 20.79 7.75
N THR A 27 4.91 20.94 6.52
CA THR A 27 4.60 20.04 5.40
C THR A 27 5.03 18.61 5.67
N ASP A 28 6.21 18.40 6.26
CA ASP A 28 6.68 17.06 6.62
C ASP A 28 5.83 16.45 7.74
N ALA A 29 5.45 17.27 8.73
CA ALA A 29 4.55 16.85 9.81
C ALA A 29 3.20 16.39 9.27
N VAL A 30 2.59 17.19 8.40
CA VAL A 30 1.31 16.86 7.75
C VAL A 30 1.43 15.64 6.85
N ARG A 31 2.54 15.50 6.09
CA ARG A 31 2.77 14.31 5.25
C ARG A 31 2.77 13.04 6.10
N ILE A 32 3.49 13.04 7.22
CA ILE A 32 3.55 11.87 8.12
C ILE A 32 2.16 11.57 8.71
N ALA A 33 1.42 12.59 9.16
CA ALA A 33 0.07 12.39 9.68
C ALA A 33 -0.89 11.79 8.64
N LEU A 34 -0.84 12.28 7.39
CA LEU A 34 -1.66 11.75 6.31
C LEU A 34 -1.27 10.31 5.96
N GLN A 35 0.03 9.99 5.94
CA GLN A 35 0.48 8.63 5.70
C GLN A 35 -0.03 7.67 6.78
N HIS A 36 0.10 8.02 8.06
CA HIS A 36 -0.43 7.19 9.15
C HIS A 36 -1.94 7.02 9.11
N GLU A 37 -2.68 7.98 8.56
CA GLU A 37 -4.12 7.86 8.39
C GLU A 37 -4.47 6.95 7.21
N LEU A 38 -3.74 7.06 6.10
CA LEU A 38 -3.86 6.13 4.98
C LEU A 38 -3.55 4.69 5.41
N ASP A 39 -2.45 4.48 6.14
CA ASP A 39 -2.06 3.16 6.65
C ASP A 39 -3.14 2.58 7.57
N ARG A 40 -3.74 3.41 8.44
CA ARG A 40 -4.85 2.99 9.32
C ARG A 40 -6.11 2.59 8.55
N VAL A 41 -6.49 3.38 7.56
CA VAL A 41 -7.62 3.06 6.69
C VAL A 41 -7.34 1.78 5.91
N GLU A 42 -6.12 1.61 5.40
CA GLU A 42 -5.70 0.38 4.71
C GLU A 42 -5.71 -0.83 5.64
N ASP A 43 -5.32 -0.67 6.90
CA ASP A 43 -5.36 -1.75 7.91
C ASP A 43 -6.77 -2.14 8.33
N GLU A 44 -7.72 -1.19 8.32
CA GLU A 44 -9.14 -1.46 8.57
C GLU A 44 -9.81 -2.25 7.42
N ILE A 45 -9.25 -2.21 6.20
CA ILE A 45 -9.76 -3.00 5.07
C ILE A 45 -9.68 -4.50 5.43
N PRO A 46 -10.81 -5.22 5.49
CA PRO A 46 -10.83 -6.64 5.78
C PRO A 46 -9.93 -7.42 4.82
N LEU A 47 -9.21 -8.43 5.33
CA LEU A 47 -8.28 -9.25 4.53
C LEU A 47 -8.92 -9.78 3.23
N ARG A 48 -10.23 -10.09 3.26
CA ARG A 48 -11.00 -10.52 2.07
C ARG A 48 -10.96 -9.50 0.93
N GLU A 49 -11.00 -8.20 1.22
CA GLU A 49 -11.01 -7.11 0.26
C GLU A 49 -9.58 -6.85 -0.26
N LYS A 50 -8.58 -6.91 0.63
CA LYS A 50 -7.15 -6.90 0.24
C LYS A 50 -6.83 -8.03 -0.75
N LEU A 51 -7.28 -9.25 -0.44
CA LEU A 51 -7.10 -10.41 -1.32
C LEU A 51 -7.90 -10.31 -2.63
N ALA A 52 -9.08 -9.70 -2.61
CA ALA A 52 -9.87 -9.48 -3.83
C ALA A 52 -9.15 -8.54 -4.81
N ALA A 53 -8.59 -7.43 -4.30
CA ALA A 53 -7.79 -6.49 -5.11
C ALA A 53 -6.55 -7.18 -5.70
N LEU A 54 -5.81 -7.95 -4.89
CA LEU A 54 -4.64 -8.70 -5.36
C LEU A 54 -5.01 -9.74 -6.42
N ARG A 55 -6.11 -10.49 -6.22
CA ARG A 55 -6.61 -11.46 -7.21
C ARG A 55 -7.03 -10.79 -8.52
N GLN A 56 -7.57 -9.58 -8.46
CA GLN A 56 -7.92 -8.83 -9.67
C GLN A 56 -6.66 -8.41 -10.43
N GLN A 57 -5.68 -7.81 -9.75
CA GLN A 57 -4.40 -7.44 -10.35
C GLN A 57 -3.69 -8.66 -10.96
N ALA A 58 -3.72 -9.80 -10.27
CA ALA A 58 -3.15 -11.05 -10.79
C ALA A 58 -3.87 -11.52 -12.06
N ARG A 59 -5.21 -11.44 -12.10
CA ARG A 59 -6.00 -11.77 -13.31
C ARG A 59 -5.70 -10.83 -14.48
N ASP A 60 -5.57 -9.54 -14.22
CA ASP A 60 -5.29 -8.55 -15.26
C ASP A 60 -3.88 -8.75 -15.87
N ARG A 61 -2.90 -9.16 -15.05
CA ARG A 61 -1.51 -9.33 -15.47
C ARG A 61 -1.18 -10.71 -16.03
N LEU A 62 -1.69 -11.77 -15.41
CA LEU A 62 -1.39 -13.17 -15.78
C LEU A 62 -2.44 -13.75 -16.74
N GLY A 63 -3.60 -13.12 -16.84
CA GLY A 63 -4.75 -13.65 -17.57
C GLY A 63 -5.59 -14.64 -16.73
N PRO A 64 -6.57 -15.31 -17.37
CA PRO A 64 -7.41 -16.29 -16.71
C PRO A 64 -6.62 -17.54 -16.29
N PRO A 65 -7.10 -18.31 -15.30
CA PRO A 65 -6.47 -19.57 -14.93
C PRO A 65 -6.46 -20.53 -16.11
N VAL A 66 -5.29 -21.14 -16.38
CA VAL A 66 -5.15 -22.15 -17.43
C VAL A 66 -5.65 -23.48 -16.88
N HIS A 67 -6.77 -23.97 -17.42
CA HIS A 67 -7.35 -25.24 -17.03
C HIS A 67 -6.65 -26.41 -17.74
N GLY A 68 -6.64 -27.58 -17.09
CA GLY A 68 -6.13 -28.83 -17.70
C GLY A 68 -4.62 -29.04 -17.60
N ILE A 69 -3.88 -28.18 -16.90
CA ILE A 69 -2.46 -28.39 -16.61
C ILE A 69 -2.31 -29.17 -15.31
N ASP A 70 -1.64 -30.33 -15.35
CA ASP A 70 -1.11 -30.98 -14.16
C ASP A 70 0.14 -30.22 -13.73
N MET A 71 -0.04 -29.30 -12.77
CA MET A 71 1.03 -28.44 -12.28
C MET A 71 2.17 -29.24 -11.67
N LYS A 72 1.89 -30.40 -11.05
CA LYS A 72 2.94 -31.22 -10.46
C LYS A 72 3.82 -31.82 -11.55
N LYS A 73 3.20 -32.45 -12.55
CA LYS A 73 3.94 -33.04 -13.67
C LYS A 73 4.79 -31.99 -14.41
N LEU A 74 4.21 -30.81 -14.68
CA LEU A 74 4.93 -29.70 -15.33
C LEU A 74 6.14 -29.24 -14.50
N MET A 75 6.00 -29.17 -13.16
CA MET A 75 7.12 -28.81 -12.31
C MET A 75 8.18 -29.90 -12.31
N ASP A 76 7.80 -31.18 -12.16
CA ASP A 76 8.74 -32.30 -12.17
C ASP A 76 9.58 -32.33 -13.47
N GLU A 77 8.95 -32.12 -14.64
CA GLU A 77 9.65 -32.01 -15.94
C GLU A 77 10.65 -30.83 -15.97
N LEU A 78 10.26 -29.66 -15.45
CA LEU A 78 11.13 -28.47 -15.40
C LEU A 78 12.33 -28.64 -14.44
N TRP A 79 12.20 -29.46 -13.39
CA TRP A 79 13.31 -29.78 -12.50
C TRP A 79 14.29 -30.76 -13.15
N GLU A 80 13.78 -31.77 -13.88
CA GLU A 80 14.62 -32.75 -14.59
C GLU A 80 15.37 -32.13 -15.78
N GLU A 81 14.80 -31.14 -16.47
CA GLU A 81 15.50 -30.40 -17.54
C GLU A 81 16.66 -29.52 -17.04
N GLY A 82 16.73 -29.27 -15.73
CA GLY A 82 17.77 -28.45 -15.10
C GLY A 82 19.02 -29.22 -14.66
N GLU A 83 19.04 -30.55 -14.77
CA GLU A 83 20.19 -31.44 -14.51
C GLU A 83 20.89 -31.87 -15.81
#